data_AF-A0A0Q4XSF5-F1
#
_entry.id   AF-A0A0Q4XSF5-F1
#
_cell.length_a   1.000
_cell.length_b   1.000
_cell.length_c   1.000
_cell.angle_alpha   90.00
_cell.angle_beta   90.00
_cell.angle_gamma   90.00
#
_symmetry.space_group_name_H-M   'P 1'
#
loop_
_entity.id
_entity.type
_entity.pdbx_description
1 polymer ?
#
loop_
_entity_poly.entity_id
_entity_poly.type
_entity_poly.pdbx_seq_one_letter_code
_entity_poly.pdbx_strand_id
1 'polypeptide(L)' 'MTKTVQVTGQVQYREGDGALLTIRKGPVEVEITELDATLGWTENESAETPGEVHNRAALPIADYKRYVAEGAIREDA' A
#
# COMPACT_ATOMS: atom_id res chain seq x y z
N MET A 1 -14.01 1.29 -4.57
CA MET A 1 -13.76 0.23 -5.57
C MET A 1 -12.50 -0.51 -5.16
N THR A 2 -12.56 -1.83 -5.02
CA THR A 2 -11.42 -2.63 -4.56
C THR A 2 -10.78 -3.35 -5.73
N LYS A 3 -9.45 -3.31 -5.81
CA LYS A 3 -8.66 -4.00 -6.84
C LYS A 3 -7.28 -4.39 -6.33
N THR A 4 -6.64 -5.34 -6.99
CA THR A 4 -5.26 -5.71 -6.69
C THR A 4 -4.30 -4.89 -7.54
N VAL A 5 -3.27 -4.33 -6.92
CA VAL A 5 -2.21 -3.57 -7.59
C VAL A 5 -0.84 -4.09 -7.16
N GLN A 6 0.19 -3.78 -7.95
CA GLN A 6 1.55 -4.20 -7.68
C GLN A 6 2.40 -3.01 -7.23
N VAL A 7 2.93 -3.06 -6.01
CA VAL A 7 3.93 -2.09 -5.54
C VAL A 7 5.29 -2.48 -6.10
N THR A 8 5.83 -1.66 -7.00
CA THR A 8 7.10 -1.87 -7.71
C THR A 8 8.20 -0.93 -7.22
N GLY A 9 7.80 0.26 -6.75
CA GLY A 9 8.70 1.31 -6.27
C GLY A 9 8.64 1.52 -4.76
N GLN A 10 9.11 2.68 -4.32
CA GLN A 10 9.05 3.09 -2.92
C GLN A 10 7.76 3.87 -2.69
N VAL A 11 6.80 3.24 -2.02
CA VAL A 11 5.55 3.86 -1.58
C VAL A 11 5.67 4.11 -0.09
N GLN A 12 5.48 5.37 0.33
CA GLN A 12 5.55 5.74 1.73
C GLN A 12 4.20 6.27 2.20
N TYR A 13 3.88 5.98 3.45
CA TYR A 13 2.67 6.44 4.11
C TYR A 13 2.99 6.93 5.50
N ARG A 14 2.09 7.74 6.06
CA ARG A 14 2.23 8.27 7.41
C ARG A 14 1.04 7.84 8.25
N GLU A 15 1.32 7.23 9.39
CA GLU A 15 0.29 6.89 10.37
C GLU A 15 0.09 8.07 11.33
N GLY A 16 -0.95 8.87 11.11
CA GLY A 16 -1.22 10.09 11.89
C GLY A 16 -0.07 11.09 11.81
N ASP A 17 0.47 11.49 12.97
CA ASP A 17 1.68 12.32 13.07
C ASP A 17 2.99 11.50 13.14
N GLY A 18 2.91 10.18 13.00
CA GLY A 18 4.03 9.26 13.10
C GLY A 18 5.08 9.38 12.00
N ALA A 19 6.04 8.47 12.02
CA ALA A 19 7.09 8.40 11.02
C ALA A 19 6.53 8.03 9.63
N LEU A 20 7.27 8.37 8.59
CA LEU A 20 7.03 7.84 7.25
C LEU A 20 7.43 6.35 7.23
N LEU A 21 6.46 5.49 6.96
CA LEU A 21 6.63 4.05 6.82
C LEU A 21 6.64 3.70 5.33
N THR A 22 7.39 2.68 4.95
CA THR A 22 7.49 2.22 3.56
C THR A 22 6.66 0.95 3.38
N ILE A 23 5.78 0.93 2.38
CA ILE A 23 5.02 -0.25 1.99
C ILE A 23 5.95 -1.20 1.25
N ARG A 24 5.90 -2.49 1.59
CA ARG A 24 6.68 -3.53 0.92
C ARG A 24 6.32 -3.61 -0.56
N LYS A 25 7.30 -3.98 -1.38
CA LYS A 25 7.05 -4.31 -2.78
C LYS A 25 6.28 -5.63 -2.89
N GLY A 26 5.42 -5.74 -3.90
CA GLY A 26 4.62 -6.92 -4.16
C GLY A 26 3.13 -6.61 -4.36
N PRO A 27 2.30 -7.66 -4.44
CA PRO A 27 0.87 -7.52 -4.63
C PRO A 27 0.23 -6.99 -3.35
N VAL A 28 -0.60 -5.97 -3.51
CA VAL A 28 -1.39 -5.38 -2.42
C VAL A 28 -2.82 -5.16 -2.91
N GLU A 29 -3.77 -5.32 -2.01
CA GLU A 29 -5.16 -4.94 -2.27
C GLU A 29 -5.28 -3.43 -2.05
N VAL A 30 -5.97 -2.72 -2.94
CA VAL A 30 -6.27 -1.30 -2.75
C VAL A 30 -7.76 -1.06 -2.88
N GLU A 31 -8.32 -0.37 -1.90
CA GLU A 31 -9.66 0.18 -1.93
C GLU A 31 -9.58 1.69 -2.20
N ILE A 32 -10.07 2.10 -3.37
CA ILE A 32 -10.06 3.50 -3.80
C ILE A 32 -11.44 4.12 -3.59
N THR A 33 -11.45 5.28 -2.93
CA THR A 33 -12.59 6.19 -2.78
C THR A 33 -12.34 7.49 -3.54
N GLU A 34 -13.29 8.44 -3.48
CA GLU A 34 -13.10 9.78 -4.06
C GLU A 34 -12.05 10.62 -3.31
N LEU A 35 -11.75 10.28 -2.06
CA LEU A 35 -10.91 11.07 -1.16
C LEU A 35 -9.56 10.42 -0.88
N ASP A 36 -9.51 9.09 -0.82
CA ASP A 36 -8.36 8.33 -0.36
C ASP A 36 -8.25 6.96 -1.04
N ALA A 37 -7.10 6.33 -0.88
CA ALA A 37 -6.83 4.96 -1.27
C ALA A 37 -6.27 4.20 -0.07
N THR A 38 -6.95 3.13 0.32
CA THR A 38 -6.51 2.26 1.42
C THR A 38 -5.85 1.01 0.86
N LEU A 39 -4.56 0.83 1.15
CA LEU A 39 -3.76 -0.32 0.72
C LEU A 39 -3.73 -1.36 1.85
N GLY A 40 -4.06 -2.61 1.54
CA GLY A 40 -3.97 -3.75 2.44
C GLY A 40 -2.97 -4.78 1.94
N TRP A 41 -2.09 -5.25 2.82
CA TRP A 41 -1.19 -6.37 2.51
C TRP A 41 -0.98 -7.25 3.74
N THR A 42 -0.81 -8.53 3.49
CA THR A 42 -0.40 -9.47 4.53
C THR A 42 1.12 -9.58 4.55
N GLU A 43 1.71 -9.47 5.73
CA GLU A 43 3.12 -9.77 5.97
C GLU A 43 3.24 -11.00 6.88
N ASN A 44 4.21 -11.86 6.59
CA ASN A 44 4.53 -12.96 7.50
C ASN A 44 5.51 -12.42 8.54
N GLU A 45 5.12 -12.48 9.81
CA GLU A 45 5.93 -12.07 10.98
C GLU A 45 7.13 -13.01 11.17
N SER A 46 8.11 -12.96 10.26
CA SER A 46 9.34 -13.78 10.28
C SER A 46 9.17 -15.28 10.01
N ALA A 47 10.25 -15.91 9.51
CA ALA A 47 10.29 -17.35 9.22
C ALA A 47 10.21 -18.22 10.48
N GLU A 48 10.47 -17.63 11.65
CA GLU A 48 10.58 -18.33 12.93
C GLU A 48 9.26 -18.32 13.72
N THR A 49 8.31 -17.45 13.39
CA THR A 49 6.98 -17.39 14.03
C THR A 49 5.93 -17.07 12.97
N PRO A 50 5.41 -18.08 12.24
CA PRO A 50 4.43 -17.82 11.20
C PRO A 50 3.15 -17.23 11.80
N GLY A 51 2.98 -15.91 11.62
CA GLY A 51 1.75 -15.16 11.86
C GLY A 51 1.47 -14.26 10.66
N GLU A 52 0.21 -14.22 10.21
CA GLU A 52 -0.24 -13.23 9.23
C GLU A 52 -0.50 -11.90 9.93
N VAL A 53 0.30 -10.89 9.59
CA VAL A 53 0.04 -9.50 9.95
C VAL A 53 -0.66 -8.83 8.79
N HIS A 54 -1.94 -8.53 8.97
CA HIS A 54 -2.69 -7.70 8.02
C HIS A 54 -2.37 -6.23 8.26
N ASN A 55 -1.56 -5.66 7.40
CA ASN A 55 -1.23 -4.25 7.42
C ASN A 55 -2.20 -3.47 6.54
N ARG A 56 -2.54 -2.25 6.94
CA ARG A 56 -3.33 -1.31 6.16
C ARG A 56 -2.74 0.09 6.21
N ALA A 57 -2.70 0.75 5.07
CA ALA A 57 -2.23 2.12 4.93
C ALA A 57 -3.25 2.94 4.15
N ALA A 58 -3.78 4.00 4.76
CA ALA A 58 -4.59 4.98 4.06
C ALA A 58 -3.69 6.08 3.48
N LEU A 59 -3.82 6.33 2.18
CA LEU A 59 -3.13 7.38 1.45
C LEU A 59 -4.15 8.38 0.90
N PRO A 60 -3.86 9.69 0.93
CA PRO A 60 -4.64 10.65 0.15
C PRO A 60 -4.67 10.25 -1.33
N ILE A 61 -5.81 10.44 -2.01
CA ILE A 61 -5.97 10.01 -3.40
C ILE A 61 -4.95 10.68 -4.34
N ALA A 62 -4.50 11.90 -4.00
CA ALA A 62 -3.46 12.62 -4.71
C ALA A 62 -2.10 11.89 -4.65
N ASP A 63 -1.72 11.38 -3.48
CA ASP A 63 -0.47 10.65 -3.29
C ASP A 63 -0.52 9.29 -4.00
N TYR A 64 -1.65 8.57 -3.89
CA TYR A 64 -1.84 7.32 -4.63
C TYR A 64 -1.66 7.53 -6.14
N LYS A 65 -2.35 8.52 -6.72
CA LYS A 65 -2.23 8.85 -8.15
C LYS A 65 -0.81 9.26 -8.53
N ARG A 66 -0.11 9.98 -7.65
CA ARG A 66 1.30 10.34 -7.83
C ARG A 66 2.16 9.08 -7.92
N TYR A 67 2.00 8.13 -7.00
CA TYR A 67 2.75 6.87 -7.02
C TYR A 67 2.47 6.01 -8.26
N VAL A 68 1.23 6.02 -8.76
CA VAL A 68 0.90 5.38 -10.04
C VAL A 68 1.62 6.07 -11.21
N ALA A 69 1.60 7.40 -11.26
CA ALA A 69 2.29 8.17 -12.30
C ALA A 69 3.82 8.03 -12.25
N GLU A 70 4.41 7.90 -11.05
CA GLU A 70 5.84 7.63 -10.85
C GLU A 70 6.22 6.17 -11.17
N GLY A 71 5.24 5.29 -11.42
CA GLY A 71 5.46 3.87 -11.66
C GLY A 71 5.86 3.09 -10.41
N ALA A 72 5.64 3.68 -9.22
CA ALA A 72 5.85 3.02 -7.94
C ALA A 72 4.71 2.07 -7.57
N ILE A 73 3.50 2.33 -8.09
CA ILE A 73 2.35 1.44 -8.07
C ILE A 73 1.95 1.16 -9.52
N ARG A 74 1.75 -0.12 -9.83
CA ARG A 74 1.24 -0.56 -11.13
C ARG A 74 -0.14 -1.17 -10.93
N GLU A 75 -1.12 -0.58 -11.59
CA GLU A 75 -2.48 -1.11 -11.65
C GLU A 75 -2.52 -2.15 -12.77
N ASP A 76 -3.06 -3.34 -12.50
CA ASP A 76 -3.35 -4.31 -13.56
C ASP A 76 -4.53 -3.73 -14.38
N ALA A 77 -4.33 -3.61 -15.70
CA ALA A 77 -5.20 -2.86 -16.61
C ALA A 77 -6.49 -3.60 -16.98
#